data_AF-A0A968X4C4-F1
#
_entry.id   AF-A0A968X4C4-F1
#
_cell.length_a   1.000
_cell.length_b   1.000
_cell.length_c   1.000
_cell.angle_alpha   90.00
_cell.angle_beta   90.00
_cell.angle_gamma   90.00
#
_symmetry.space_group_name_H-M   'P 1'
#
loop_
_entity.id
_entity.type
_entity.pdbx_description
1 polymer ?
#
loop_
_entity_poly.entity_id
_entity_poly.type
_entity_poly.pdbx_seq_one_letter_code
_entity_poly.pdbx_strand_id
1 'polypeptide(L)'
;MRLAPLADVKAKLSAYLDEVKINGPIVITKNGRTAAILLVPTDDDDLEHLLLTRSPKFQAMLGRSRKSVKAGRTVKHDEFWKTVAERQRKRAFA
;
A
#
# COMPACT_ATOMS: atom_id res chain seq x y z
N MET A 1 -9.54 -12.64 13.61
CA MET A 1 -10.41 -11.59 13.02
C MET A 1 -11.70 -11.51 13.82
N ARG A 2 -11.99 -10.36 14.42
CA ARG A 2 -13.17 -10.11 15.28
C ARG A 2 -14.06 -9.02 14.65
N LEU A 3 -15.36 -9.03 14.96
CA LEU A 3 -16.26 -7.92 14.64
C LEU A 3 -16.49 -7.03 15.87
N ALA A 4 -16.49 -5.71 15.68
CA ALA A 4 -16.74 -4.74 16.75
C ALA A 4 -17.69 -3.62 16.28
N PRO A 5 -18.71 -3.23 17.07
CA PRO A 5 -19.57 -2.09 16.76
C PRO A 5 -18.78 -0.77 16.78
N LEU A 6 -19.06 0.13 15.82
CA LEU A 6 -18.42 1.44 15.72
C LEU A 6 -18.49 2.26 17.01
N ALA A 7 -19.60 2.17 17.75
CA ALA A 7 -19.75 2.89 19.02
C ALA A 7 -18.76 2.41 20.09
N ASP A 8 -18.56 1.09 20.20
CA ASP A 8 -17.62 0.49 21.15
C ASP A 8 -16.17 0.79 20.76
N VAL A 9 -15.85 0.72 19.46
CA VAL A 9 -14.52 1.08 18.95
C VAL A 9 -14.18 2.55 19.23
N LYS A 10 -15.14 3.47 19.04
CA LYS A 10 -14.94 4.90 19.37
C LYS A 10 -14.64 5.12 20.85
N ALA A 11 -15.33 4.40 21.73
CA ALA A 11 -15.15 4.54 23.18
C ALA A 11 -13.82 3.95 23.68
N LYS A 12 -13.23 2.99 22.95
CA LYS A 12 -12.10 2.16 23.40
C LYS A 12 -11.00 2.02 22.36
N LEU A 13 -10.78 3.04 21.53
CA LEU A 13 -9.91 2.94 20.35
C LEU A 13 -8.50 2.45 20.71
N SER A 14 -7.89 2.98 21.78
CA SER A 14 -6.55 2.56 22.23
C SER A 14 -6.49 1.07 22.56
N ALA A 15 -7.46 0.55 23.31
CA ALA A 15 -7.51 -0.88 23.65
C ALA A 15 -7.66 -1.75 22.39
N TYR A 16 -8.44 -1.29 21.41
CA TYR A 16 -8.57 -1.98 20.12
C TYR A 16 -7.29 -1.93 19.28
N LEU A 17 -6.50 -0.85 19.34
CA LEU A 17 -5.19 -0.80 18.67
C LEU A 17 -4.22 -1.82 19.27
N ASP A 18 -4.23 -1.99 20.59
CA ASP A 18 -3.41 -3.00 21.26
C ASP A 18 -3.91 -4.43 21.00
N GLU A 19 -5.23 -4.63 20.96
CA GLU A 19 -5.83 -5.92 20.60
C GLU A 19 -5.45 -6.32 19.17
N VAL A 20 -5.49 -5.40 18.20
CA VAL A 20 -5.17 -5.68 16.79
C VAL A 20 -3.75 -6.18 16.62
N LYS A 21 -2.79 -5.63 17.37
CA LYS A 21 -1.39 -6.07 17.33
C LYS A 21 -1.21 -7.53 17.74
N ILE A 22 -2.07 -8.03 18.63
CA ILE A 22 -1.97 -9.39 19.20
C ILE A 22 -2.87 -10.38 18.43
N ASN A 23 -4.12 -9.99 18.17
CA ASN A 23 -5.18 -10.88 17.67
C ASN A 23 -5.52 -10.66 16.18
N GLY A 24 -4.84 -9.70 15.54
CA GLY A 24 -5.01 -9.38 14.13
C GLY A 24 -6.20 -8.43 13.83
N PRO A 25 -6.59 -8.32 12.55
CA PRO A 25 -7.54 -7.30 12.09
C PRO A 25 -8.93 -7.37 12.75
N ILE A 26 -9.53 -6.19 12.95
CA ILE A 26 -10.88 -6.05 13.48
C ILE A 26 -11.79 -5.40 12.44
N VAL A 27 -12.92 -6.04 12.17
CA VAL A 27 -13.96 -5.53 11.27
C VAL A 27 -14.92 -4.66 12.07
N ILE A 28 -15.01 -3.39 11.70
CA ILE A 28 -15.88 -2.42 12.36
C ILE A 28 -17.25 -2.43 11.67
N THR A 29 -18.32 -2.60 12.44
CA THR A 29 -19.70 -2.54 11.95
C THR A 29 -20.38 -1.23 12.32
N LYS A 30 -21.22 -0.71 11.43
CA LYS A 30 -22.11 0.43 11.67
C LYS A 30 -23.54 0.00 11.34
N ASN A 31 -24.45 0.08 12.31
CA ASN A 31 -25.84 -0.36 12.15
C ASN A 31 -25.98 -1.80 11.60
N GLY A 32 -25.18 -2.72 12.15
CA GLY A 32 -25.17 -4.13 11.75
C GLY A 32 -24.48 -4.45 10.42
N ARG A 33 -23.94 -3.45 9.70
CA ARG A 33 -23.23 -3.66 8.42
C ARG A 33 -21.74 -3.38 8.56
N THR A 34 -20.91 -4.15 7.86
CA THR A 34 -19.47 -3.89 7.77
C THR A 34 -19.22 -2.49 7.18
N ALA A 35 -18.43 -1.69 7.88
CA ALA A 35 -18.17 -0.30 7.52
C ALA A 35 -16.68 0.01 7.34
N ALA A 36 -15.80 -0.61 8.14
CA ALA A 36 -14.36 -0.41 8.06
C ALA A 36 -13.60 -1.64 8.60
N ILE A 37 -12.28 -1.63 8.43
CA ILE A 37 -11.36 -2.58 9.05
C ILE A 37 -10.32 -1.75 9.79
N LEU A 38 -10.03 -2.11 11.04
CA LEU A 38 -8.89 -1.60 11.80
C LEU A 38 -7.71 -2.54 11.60
N LEU A 39 -6.61 -1.97 11.11
CA LEU A 39 -5.31 -2.62 10.92
C LEU A 39 -4.27 -1.78 11.63
N VAL A 40 -3.28 -2.44 12.20
CA VAL A 40 -2.06 -1.81 12.73
C VAL A 40 -0.91 -2.40 11.93
N PRO A 41 -0.12 -1.57 11.22
CA PRO A 41 1.01 -2.07 10.46
C PRO A 41 2.08 -2.66 11.39
N THR A 42 2.80 -3.67 10.91
CA THR A 42 3.88 -4.29 11.70
C THR A 42 5.15 -3.46 11.70
N ASP A 43 5.38 -2.70 10.63
CA ASP A 43 6.54 -1.85 10.39
C ASP A 43 6.21 -0.77 9.35
N ASP A 44 7.20 0.07 9.03
CA ASP A 44 7.05 1.17 8.07
C ASP A 44 6.82 0.67 6.63
N ASP A 45 7.39 -0.48 6.26
CA ASP A 45 7.23 -1.08 4.94
C ASP A 45 5.78 -1.57 4.75
N ASP A 46 5.22 -2.26 5.75
CA ASP A 46 3.82 -2.70 5.75
C ASP A 46 2.85 -1.50 5.73
N LEU A 47 3.15 -0.44 6.47
CA LEU A 47 2.38 0.81 6.40
C LEU A 47 2.37 1.39 4.98
N GLU A 48 3.53 1.49 4.33
CA GLU A 48 3.62 1.95 2.94
C GLU A 48 2.79 1.04 2.01
N HIS A 49 2.92 -0.27 2.14
CA HIS A 49 2.16 -1.24 1.36
C HIS A 49 0.64 -1.08 1.52
N LEU A 50 0.14 -0.90 2.74
CA LEU A 50 -1.28 -0.66 3.02
C LEU A 50 -1.79 0.61 2.33
N LEU A 51 -1.01 1.69 2.38
CA LEU A 51 -1.33 2.97 1.73
C LEU A 51 -1.33 2.85 0.21
N LEU A 52 -0.32 2.22 -0.37
CA LEU A 52 -0.17 2.05 -1.83
C LEU A 52 -1.23 1.11 -2.42
N THR A 53 -1.63 0.08 -1.68
CA THR A 53 -2.66 -0.87 -2.12
C THR A 53 -4.00 -0.18 -2.37
N ARG A 54 -4.32 0.87 -1.61
CA ARG A 54 -5.58 1.63 -1.77
C ARG A 54 -5.43 2.93 -2.55
N SER A 55 -4.21 3.33 -2.93
CA SER A 55 -3.95 4.58 -3.67
C SER A 55 -4.40 4.50 -5.14
N PRO A 56 -5.43 5.27 -5.57
CA PRO A 56 -5.92 5.20 -6.96
C PRO A 56 -4.85 5.63 -7.98
N LYS A 57 -4.04 6.63 -7.64
CA LYS A 57 -2.96 7.14 -8.50
C LYS A 57 -1.89 6.06 -8.72
N PHE A 58 -1.48 5.38 -7.66
CA PHE A 58 -0.49 4.31 -7.73
C PHE A 58 -1.02 3.12 -8.52
N GLN A 59 -2.26 2.69 -8.26
CA GLN A 59 -2.90 1.61 -9.01
C GLN A 59 -3.06 1.95 -10.50
N ALA A 60 -3.41 3.20 -10.84
CA ALA A 60 -3.46 3.65 -12.23
C ALA A 60 -2.08 3.61 -12.91
N MET A 61 -1.01 3.96 -12.18
CA MET A 61 0.37 3.86 -12.68
C MET A 61 0.77 2.41 -12.95
N LEU A 62 0.52 1.50 -12.01
CA LEU A 62 0.77 0.06 -12.19
C LEU A 62 -0.04 -0.49 -13.37
N GLY A 63 -1.30 -0.07 -13.53
CA GLY A 63 -2.14 -0.44 -14.65
C GLY A 63 -1.54 -0.03 -16.00
N ARG A 64 -1.02 1.19 -16.12
CA ARG A 64 -0.30 1.65 -17.33
C ARG A 64 0.97 0.84 -17.58
N SER A 65 1.77 0.60 -16.54
CA SER A 65 3.00 -0.18 -16.63
C SER A 65 2.71 -1.61 -17.13
N ARG A 66 1.74 -2.30 -16.52
CA ARG A 66 1.31 -3.65 -16.95
C ARG A 66 0.83 -3.68 -18.40
N LYS A 67 0.09 -2.65 -18.86
CA LYS A 67 -0.30 -2.53 -20.27
C LYS A 67 0.91 -2.33 -21.20
N SER A 68 1.92 -1.57 -20.77
CA SER A 68 3.17 -1.38 -21.51
C SER A 68 3.92 -2.70 -21.67
N VAL A 69 4.08 -3.46 -20.59
CA VAL A 69 4.73 -4.77 -20.59
C VAL A 69 4.01 -5.73 -21.54
N LYS A 70 2.66 -5.83 -21.45
CA LYS A 70 1.86 -6.67 -22.34
C LYS A 70 1.99 -6.29 -23.82
N ALA A 71 2.23 -5.02 -24.12
CA ALA A 71 2.45 -4.53 -25.48
C ALA A 71 3.90 -4.67 -25.95
N GLY A 72 4.76 -5.39 -25.22
CA GLY A 72 6.19 -5.55 -25.54
C GLY A 72 7.03 -4.29 -25.33
N ARG A 73 6.45 -3.23 -24.75
CA ARG A 73 7.16 -1.98 -24.43
C ARG A 73 7.88 -2.13 -23.09
N THR A 74 8.93 -2.94 -23.10
CA THR A 74 9.84 -3.23 -21.98
C THR A 74 11.27 -2.86 -22.36
N VAL A 75 12.10 -2.57 -21.36
CA VAL A 75 13.54 -2.34 -21.55
C VAL A 75 14.30 -3.56 -21.05
N LYS A 76 15.30 -4.03 -21.79
CA LYS A 76 16.18 -5.11 -21.33
C LYS A 76 17.07 -4.62 -20.19
N HIS A 77 17.47 -5.52 -19.29
CA HIS A 77 18.28 -5.19 -18.12
C HIS A 77 19.56 -4.40 -18.48
N ASP A 78 20.35 -4.92 -19.43
CA ASP A 78 21.62 -4.29 -19.84
C ASP A 78 21.40 -2.93 -20.49
N GLU A 79 20.36 -2.82 -21.32
CA GLU A 79 19.97 -1.57 -21.98
C GLU A 79 19.54 -0.49 -20.98
N PHE A 80 18.82 -0.89 -19.93
CA PHE A 80 18.40 0.00 -18.85
C PHE A 80 19.63 0.59 -18.13
N TRP A 81 20.57 -0.25 -17.68
CA TRP A 81 21.74 0.23 -16.94
C TRP A 81 22.67 1.08 -17.78
N LYS A 82 22.81 0.75 -19.08
CA LYS A 82 23.54 1.60 -20.02
C LYS A 82 22.91 3.01 -20.09
N THR A 83 21.59 3.08 -20.22
CA THR A 83 20.85 4.34 -20.28
C THR A 83 20.98 5.15 -18.98
N VAL A 84 20.93 4.49 -17.82
CA VAL A 84 21.09 5.15 -16.51
C VAL A 84 22.49 5.73 -16.36
N ALA A 85 23.53 4.95 -16.68
CA ALA A 85 24.93 5.40 -16.58
C ALA A 85 25.23 6.59 -17.50
N GLU A 86 24.72 6.57 -18.74
CA GLU A 86 24.87 7.69 -19.68
C GLU A 86 24.21 8.98 -19.16
N ARG A 87 23.03 8.88 -18.54
CA ARG A 87 22.33 10.03 -17.93
C ARG A 87 23.09 10.61 -16.73
N GLN A 88 23.66 9.76 -15.89
CA GLN A 88 24.45 10.21 -14.74
C GLN A 88 25.71 10.95 -15.19
N ARG A 89 26.44 10.44 -16.20
CA ARG A 89 27.60 11.14 -16.78
C ARG A 89 27.21 12.51 -17.31
N LYS A 90 26.14 12.61 -18.13
CA LYS A 90 25.69 13.90 -18.67
C LYS A 90 25.34 14.92 -17.59
N ARG A 91 24.77 14.49 -16.46
CA ARG A 91 24.47 15.37 -15.31
C ARG A 91 25.71 15.79 -14.52
N ALA A 92 26.76 14.98 -14.51
CA ALA A 92 28.02 15.32 -13.83
C ALA A 92 28.86 16.32 -14.65
N PHE A 93 28.60 16.45 -15.96
CA PHE A 93 29.27 17.38 -16.87
C PHE A 93 28.41 18.60 -17.26
N ALA A 94 27.28 18.81 -16.59
CA ALA A 94 26.38 19.95 -16.75
C ALA A 94 26.35 20.76 -15.45
#